data_AF-A0A8E1WFH5-F1
#
_entry.id   AF-A0A8E1WFH5-F1
#
_cell.length_a   1.000
_cell.length_b   1.000
_cell.length_c   1.000
_cell.angle_alpha   90.00
_cell.angle_beta   90.00
_cell.angle_gamma   90.00
#
_symmetry.space_group_name_H-M   'P 1'
#
loop_
_entity.id
_entity.type
_entity.pdbx_description
1 polymer ?
#
loop_
_entity_poly.entity_id
_entity_poly.type
_entity_poly.pdbx_seq_one_letter_code
_entity_poly.pdbx_strand_id
1 'polypeptide(L)'
;MAKTPSKDVSGHQPDQSPSLGSGATGQTADVALTGSARIYAGKAGLDGVLSGLALSPECQTGDVVTVSATGTSHDFAVLRRRWIVGATGNRLEITLDYPLRGR
;
A
#
# COMPACT_ATOMS: atom_id res chain seq x y z
N MET A 1 26.09 -38.92 43.39
CA MET A 1 26.81 -38.00 42.49
C MET A 1 25.78 -37.15 41.75
N ALA A 2 25.74 -35.85 42.00
CA ALA A 2 24.77 -34.93 41.39
C ALA A 2 25.29 -34.45 40.03
N LYS A 3 24.47 -34.57 38.97
CA LYS A 3 24.74 -34.03 37.63
C LYS A 3 24.31 -32.56 37.61
N THR A 4 25.25 -31.65 37.34
CA THR A 4 24.97 -30.24 37.04
C THR A 4 24.28 -30.13 35.69
N PRO A 5 23.22 -29.31 35.52
CA PRO A 5 22.65 -29.08 34.20
C PRO A 5 23.58 -28.18 33.38
N SER A 6 23.89 -28.63 32.15
CA SER A 6 24.56 -27.81 31.14
C SER A 6 23.67 -26.60 30.83
N LYS A 7 24.27 -25.40 30.86
CA LYS A 7 23.63 -24.17 30.40
C LYS A 7 23.17 -24.36 28.95
N ASP A 8 21.86 -24.43 28.74
CA ASP A 8 21.26 -24.29 27.42
C ASP A 8 21.57 -22.88 26.92
N VAL A 9 22.49 -22.82 25.96
CA VAL A 9 22.80 -21.60 25.22
C VAL A 9 21.61 -21.35 24.31
N SER A 10 20.83 -20.33 24.67
CA SER A 10 19.83 -19.64 23.86
C SER A 10 20.14 -19.72 22.36
N GLY A 11 19.27 -20.40 21.60
CA GLY A 11 19.40 -20.70 20.17
C GLY A 11 19.19 -19.52 19.21
N HIS A 12 19.59 -18.30 19.58
CA HIS A 12 19.62 -17.17 18.66
C HIS A 12 21.05 -16.75 18.38
N GLN A 13 21.52 -17.01 17.16
CA GLN A 13 22.76 -16.45 16.67
C GLN A 13 22.64 -14.91 16.61
N PRO A 14 23.63 -14.16 17.12
CA PRO A 14 23.57 -12.70 17.21
C PRO A 14 23.73 -11.97 15.87
N ASP A 15 23.98 -12.68 14.76
CA ASP A 15 24.44 -12.06 13.51
C ASP A 15 23.47 -12.19 12.33
N GLN A 16 22.22 -12.59 12.56
CA GLN A 16 21.21 -12.49 11.49
C GLN A 16 20.75 -11.05 11.37
N SER A 17 21.45 -10.30 10.52
CA SER A 17 20.94 -9.03 9.99
C SER A 17 19.55 -9.29 9.41
N PRO A 18 18.52 -8.47 9.74
CA PRO A 18 17.21 -8.61 9.11
C PRO A 18 17.40 -8.59 7.60
N SER A 19 16.76 -9.51 6.88
CA SER A 19 16.79 -9.50 5.43
C SER A 19 16.37 -8.11 4.97
N LEU A 20 17.26 -7.40 4.28
CA LEU A 20 16.90 -6.17 3.59
C LEU A 20 15.83 -6.59 2.57
N GLY A 21 14.57 -6.38 2.92
CA GLY A 21 13.47 -6.61 2.02
C GLY A 21 13.71 -5.72 0.80
N SER A 22 14.21 -6.31 -0.28
CA SER A 22 14.49 -5.62 -1.54
C SER A 22 13.22 -5.14 -2.26
N GLY A 23 12.09 -5.07 -1.55
CA GLY A 23 10.79 -4.65 -2.06
C GLY A 23 10.53 -3.14 -1.97
N ALA A 24 11.29 -2.40 -1.15
CA ALA A 24 10.92 -1.03 -0.78
C ALA A 24 11.40 0.07 -1.76
N THR A 25 12.08 -0.25 -2.87
CA THR A 25 12.66 0.79 -3.74
C THR A 25 12.34 0.58 -5.21
N GLY A 26 11.28 1.22 -5.69
CA GLY A 26 11.26 1.84 -7.02
C GLY A 26 9.98 1.67 -7.85
N GLN A 27 9.12 0.71 -7.53
CA GLN A 27 7.89 0.50 -8.31
C GLN A 27 6.68 1.04 -7.55
N THR A 28 5.96 1.98 -8.16
CA THR A 28 4.70 2.52 -7.66
C THR A 28 3.55 1.90 -8.44
N ALA A 29 2.39 1.74 -7.80
CA ALA A 29 1.21 1.26 -8.49
C ALA A 29 0.52 2.38 -9.29
N ASP A 30 0.00 2.04 -10.46
CA ASP A 30 -0.92 2.92 -11.20
C ASP A 30 -2.19 3.12 -10.35
N VAL A 31 -2.74 4.34 -10.34
CA VAL A 31 -3.97 4.63 -9.61
C VAL A 31 -5.14 4.84 -10.57
N ALA A 32 -6.22 4.11 -10.35
CA ALA A 32 -7.50 4.29 -11.01
C ALA A 32 -8.57 4.75 -10.02
N LEU A 33 -9.57 5.48 -10.49
CA LEU A 33 -10.72 5.90 -9.69
C LEU A 33 -11.99 5.21 -10.19
N THR A 34 -12.89 4.83 -9.28
CA THR A 34 -14.27 4.50 -9.66
C THR A 34 -14.99 5.73 -10.23
N GLY A 35 -16.14 5.52 -10.87
CA GLY A 35 -16.94 6.62 -11.41
C GLY A 35 -17.36 7.64 -10.34
N SER A 36 -17.78 7.18 -9.16
CA SER A 36 -18.15 8.04 -8.04
C SER A 36 -16.93 8.77 -7.46
N ALA A 37 -15.79 8.09 -7.31
CA ALA A 37 -14.55 8.72 -6.87
C ALA A 37 -14.08 9.81 -7.84
N ARG A 38 -14.17 9.57 -9.15
CA ARG A 38 -13.83 10.57 -10.17
C ARG A 38 -14.73 11.81 -10.10
N ILE A 39 -16.05 11.61 -10.00
CA ILE A 39 -17.00 12.73 -9.89
C ILE A 39 -16.73 13.55 -8.63
N TYR A 40 -16.46 12.88 -7.51
CA TYR A 40 -16.12 13.56 -6.26
C TYR A 40 -14.79 14.32 -6.37
N ALA A 41 -13.74 13.69 -6.89
CA ALA A 41 -12.43 14.30 -7.08
C ALA A 41 -12.50 15.59 -7.90
N GLY A 42 -13.24 15.58 -9.02
CA GLY A 42 -13.40 16.77 -9.85
C GLY A 42 -14.13 17.91 -9.12
N LYS A 43 -15.17 17.59 -8.33
CA LYS A 43 -15.88 18.59 -7.51
C LYS A 43 -15.01 19.17 -6.40
N ALA A 44 -14.13 18.35 -5.83
CA ALA A 44 -13.23 18.75 -4.75
C ALA A 44 -11.89 19.35 -5.26
N GLY A 45 -11.70 19.45 -6.59
CA GLY A 45 -10.46 20.00 -7.16
C GLY A 45 -9.22 19.12 -6.92
N LEU A 46 -9.40 17.81 -6.81
CA LEU A 46 -8.35 16.86 -6.44
C LEU A 46 -7.59 16.27 -7.65
N ASP A 47 -7.99 16.60 -8.88
CA ASP A 47 -7.46 15.96 -10.09
C ASP A 47 -5.93 16.06 -10.19
N GLY A 48 -5.36 17.22 -9.88
CA GLY A 48 -3.91 17.42 -9.88
C GLY A 48 -3.19 16.53 -8.87
N VAL A 49 -3.69 16.48 -7.63
CA VAL A 49 -3.09 15.67 -6.55
C VAL A 49 -3.21 14.18 -6.86
N LEU A 50 -4.37 13.73 -7.34
CA LEU A 50 -4.62 12.33 -7.67
C LEU A 50 -3.87 11.88 -8.93
N SER A 51 -3.59 12.78 -9.87
CA SER A 51 -2.80 12.44 -11.07
C SER A 51 -1.33 12.15 -10.78
N GLY A 52 -0.78 12.76 -9.74
CA GLY A 52 0.59 12.51 -9.26
C GLY A 52 0.69 11.47 -8.15
N LEU A 53 -0.44 10.83 -7.78
CA LEU A 53 -0.47 9.90 -6.66
C LEU A 53 0.28 8.61 -7.02
N ALA A 54 1.28 8.30 -6.20
CA ALA A 54 2.11 7.13 -6.36
C ALA A 54 2.00 6.25 -5.10
N LEU A 55 1.13 5.24 -5.16
CA LEU A 55 0.90 4.34 -4.03
C LEU A 55 1.93 3.21 -4.00
N SER A 56 2.28 2.79 -2.78
CA SER A 56 3.11 1.61 -2.61
C SER A 56 2.38 0.37 -3.14
N PRO A 57 3.08 -0.57 -3.81
CA PRO A 57 2.56 -1.89 -4.12
C PRO A 57 2.12 -2.70 -2.89
N GLU A 58 2.45 -2.28 -1.67
CA GLU A 58 2.01 -2.92 -0.43
C GLU A 58 0.58 -2.54 -0.02
N CYS A 59 -0.03 -1.47 -0.57
CA CYS A 59 -1.38 -1.00 -0.21
C CYS A 59 -2.47 -2.06 -0.50
N GLN A 60 -3.18 -2.53 0.53
CA GLN A 60 -4.15 -3.60 0.43
C GLN A 60 -5.57 -3.12 0.17
N THR A 61 -6.43 -4.04 -0.30
CA THR A 61 -7.87 -3.79 -0.40
C THR A 61 -8.45 -3.58 1.00
N GLY A 62 -9.24 -2.51 1.15
CA GLY A 62 -9.77 -2.05 2.44
C GLY A 62 -8.90 -1.02 3.15
N ASP A 63 -7.68 -0.75 2.67
CA ASP A 63 -6.88 0.37 3.17
C ASP A 63 -7.58 1.70 2.85
N VAL A 64 -7.33 2.71 3.68
CA VAL A 64 -7.82 4.07 3.50
C VAL A 64 -6.67 4.95 3.02
N VAL A 65 -6.90 5.67 1.93
CA VAL A 65 -5.98 6.66 1.37
C VAL A 65 -6.55 8.05 1.65
N THR A 66 -5.92 8.78 2.56
CA THR A 66 -6.26 10.18 2.85
C THR A 66 -5.47 11.10 1.93
N VAL A 67 -6.19 11.91 1.14
CA VAL A 67 -5.63 12.94 0.28
C VAL A 67 -5.93 14.30 0.89
N SER A 68 -4.89 15.09 1.18
CA SER A 68 -5.03 16.44 1.72
C SER A 68 -4.88 17.49 0.62
N ALA A 69 -5.88 18.34 0.43
CA ALA A 69 -5.86 19.43 -0.53
C ALA A 69 -6.59 20.65 0.05
N THR A 70 -6.04 21.85 -0.16
CA THR A 70 -6.67 23.12 0.27
C THR A 70 -7.08 23.14 1.75
N GLY A 71 -6.31 22.47 2.63
CA GLY A 71 -6.60 22.39 4.06
C GLY A 71 -7.71 21.41 4.46
N THR A 72 -8.27 20.65 3.51
CA THR A 72 -9.27 19.61 3.75
C THR A 72 -8.66 18.23 3.45
N SER A 73 -9.04 17.23 4.24
CA SER A 73 -8.67 15.83 4.01
C SER A 73 -9.83 15.06 3.40
N HIS A 74 -9.51 14.22 2.42
CA HIS A 74 -10.46 13.46 1.63
C HIS A 74 -10.06 11.98 1.66
N ASP A 75 -10.91 11.15 2.25
CA ASP A 75 -10.61 9.73 2.40
C ASP A 75 -11.20 8.90 1.25
N PHE A 76 -10.36 8.06 0.65
CA PHE A 76 -10.73 7.10 -0.38
C PHE A 76 -10.46 5.69 0.12
N ALA A 77 -11.32 4.74 -0.27
CA ALA A 77 -11.10 3.32 0.01
C ALA A 77 -10.30 2.68 -1.12
N VAL A 78 -9.29 1.86 -0.80
CA VAL A 78 -8.70 0.94 -1.78
C VAL A 78 -9.71 -0.18 -2.03
N LEU A 79 -10.39 -0.12 -3.17
CA LEU A 79 -11.45 -1.07 -3.53
C LEU A 79 -10.91 -2.34 -4.17
N ARG A 80 -9.84 -2.23 -4.97
CA ARG A 80 -9.32 -3.33 -5.78
C ARG A 80 -7.84 -3.18 -6.04
N ARG A 81 -7.15 -4.31 -6.06
CA ARG A 81 -5.82 -4.49 -6.65
C ARG A 81 -5.92 -5.33 -7.91
N ARG A 82 -5.27 -4.91 -8.99
CA ARG A 82 -5.29 -5.61 -10.28
C ARG A 82 -3.91 -5.63 -10.92
N TRP A 83 -3.37 -6.82 -11.15
CA TRP A 83 -2.22 -6.98 -12.04
C TRP A 83 -2.69 -6.93 -13.49
N ILE A 84 -2.08 -6.06 -14.27
CA ILE A 84 -2.27 -5.97 -15.72
C ILE A 84 -1.02 -6.57 -16.35
N VAL A 85 -1.19 -7.71 -17.01
CA VAL A 85 -0.13 -8.44 -17.71
C VAL A 85 -0.25 -8.15 -19.20
N GLY A 86 0.83 -7.69 -19.81
CA GLY A 86 0.88 -7.35 -21.24
C GLY A 86 2.20 -7.73 -21.89
N ALA A 87 2.27 -7.59 -23.22
CA ALA A 87 3.45 -7.94 -24.00
C ALA A 87 4.71 -7.16 -23.60
N THR A 88 4.55 -5.94 -23.07
CA THR A 88 5.65 -5.05 -22.65
C THR A 88 6.01 -5.19 -21.17
N GLY A 89 5.37 -6.12 -20.45
CA GLY A 89 5.56 -6.34 -19.03
C GLY A 89 4.28 -6.24 -18.21
N ASN A 90 4.47 -6.25 -16.89
CA ASN A 90 3.39 -6.34 -15.92
C ASN A 90 3.40 -5.09 -15.05
N ARG A 91 2.21 -4.58 -14.72
CA ARG A 91 2.06 -3.47 -13.77
C ARG A 91 0.89 -3.69 -12.84
N LEU A 92 1.01 -3.15 -11.63
CA LEU A 92 -0.04 -3.18 -10.63
C LEU A 92 -0.87 -1.91 -10.75
N GLU A 93 -2.18 -2.06 -10.80
CA GLU A 93 -3.14 -0.96 -10.70
C GLU A 93 -3.94 -1.10 -9.40
N ILE A 94 -4.09 0.01 -8.69
CA ILE A 94 -4.89 0.17 -7.48
C ILE A 94 -6.10 1.04 -7.81
N THR A 95 -7.30 0.53 -7.52
CA THR A 95 -8.54 1.30 -7.71
C THR A 95 -8.99 1.91 -6.38
N LEU A 96 -9.19 3.23 -6.37
CA LEU A 96 -9.76 3.98 -5.26
C LEU A 96 -11.26 4.24 -5.48
N ASP A 97 -12.05 4.09 -4.42
CA ASP A 97 -13.47 4.37 -4.39
C ASP A 97 -13.83 5.46 -3.36
N TYR A 98 -14.95 6.12 -3.63
CA TYR A 98 -15.59 7.10 -2.76
C TYR A 98 -17.11 7.01 -2.91
N PRO A 99 -17.91 7.15 -1.84
CA PRO A 99 -17.46 7.31 -0.45
C PRO A 99 -16.86 6.02 0.12
N LEU A 100 -16.21 6.11 1.29
CA LEU A 100 -15.89 4.94 2.11
C LEU A 100 -17.19 4.17 2.40
N ARG A 101 -17.36 3.02 1.75
CA ARG A 101 -18.45 2.10 2.07
C ARG A 101 -17.99 1.25 3.23
N GLY A 102 -18.81 1.22 4.29
CA GLY A 102 -18.53 0.43 5.49
C GLY A 102 -18.24 -1.03 5.14
N ARG A 103 -17.24 -1.57 5.84
CA ARG A 103 -16.72 -2.93 5.69
C ARG A 103 -17.75 -3.98 6.10
#